data_AF-A0AAN5C0W1-F1
#
_entry.id   AF-A0AAN5C0W1-F1
#
_cell.length_a   1.000
_cell.length_b   1.000
_cell.length_c   1.000
_cell.angle_alpha   90.00
_cell.angle_beta   90.00
_cell.angle_gamma   90.00
#
_symmetry.space_group_name_H-M   'P 1'
#
loop_
_entity.id
_entity.type
_entity.pdbx_description
1 polymer ?
#
loop_
_entity_poly.entity_id
_entity_poly.type
_entity_poly.pdbx_seq_one_letter_code
_entity_poly.pdbx_strand_id
1 'polypeptide(L)'
;MAHGFSALKEMDLDAFAAHFVSKLPLSCLVYDNRGFGDIDTKDQPRHEILPAQQISDYSDAITYAQSRSDVDSHKIGVWGSSYSGGHVLWLGAVDKRVKAVLSQVPCVDGWFTFHRLIRPDSGRV
;
A
#
# COMPACT_ATOMS: atom_id res chain seq x y z
N MET A 1 0.13 2.93 -5.01
CA MET A 1 1.38 2.72 -4.25
C MET A 1 1.09 3.14 -2.82
N ALA A 2 1.18 2.22 -1.86
CA ALA A 2 1.10 2.57 -0.45
C ALA A 2 2.25 1.93 0.34
N HIS A 3 2.57 2.55 1.49
CA HIS A 3 3.72 2.19 2.28
C HIS A 3 3.42 1.05 3.28
N GLY A 4 4.40 0.75 4.11
CA GLY A 4 4.42 -0.36 5.03
C GLY A 4 3.71 -0.01 6.34
N PHE A 5 3.95 -0.84 7.35
CA PHE A 5 3.30 -0.70 8.64
C PHE A 5 3.58 0.69 9.25
N SER A 6 2.53 1.45 9.54
CA SER A 6 2.57 2.82 10.09
C SER A 6 3.34 3.90 9.29
N ALA A 7 3.83 3.57 8.09
CA ALA A 7 4.64 4.49 7.30
C ALA A 7 3.78 5.42 6.44
N LEU A 8 4.31 6.61 6.16
CA LEU A 8 3.63 7.67 5.40
C LEU A 8 4.15 7.74 3.97
N LYS A 9 3.35 8.27 3.04
CA LYS A 9 3.73 8.43 1.64
C LYS A 9 4.97 9.33 1.46
N GLU A 10 5.22 10.26 2.37
CA GLU A 10 6.40 11.14 2.40
C GLU A 10 7.70 10.40 2.73
N MET A 11 7.63 9.15 3.18
CA MET A 11 8.80 8.32 3.47
C MET A 11 9.29 7.66 2.17
N ASP A 12 9.83 8.47 1.27
CA ASP A 12 10.48 8.10 0.00
C ASP A 12 9.60 7.48 -1.11
N LEU A 13 8.28 7.31 -0.92
CA LEU A 13 7.45 6.76 -2.00
C LEU A 13 7.38 7.68 -3.24
N ASP A 14 7.54 8.98 -3.04
CA ASP A 14 7.66 9.97 -4.11
C ASP A 14 8.92 9.73 -4.96
N ALA A 15 10.05 9.37 -4.35
CA ALA A 15 11.28 9.02 -5.05
C ALA A 15 11.11 7.75 -5.91
N PHE A 16 10.44 6.72 -5.40
CA PHE A 16 10.10 5.52 -6.18
C PHE A 16 9.17 5.86 -7.35
N ALA A 17 8.12 6.64 -7.10
CA ALA A 17 7.18 7.07 -8.14
C ALA A 17 7.90 7.89 -9.22
N ALA A 18 8.70 8.88 -8.83
CA ALA A 18 9.52 9.70 -9.73
C ALA A 18 10.46 8.84 -10.58
N HIS A 19 11.09 7.83 -9.98
CA HIS A 19 11.93 6.89 -10.70
C HIS A 19 11.14 6.14 -11.78
N PHE A 20 9.98 5.57 -11.45
CA PHE A 20 9.17 4.83 -12.41
C PHE A 20 8.67 5.71 -13.56
N VAL A 21 8.08 6.87 -13.27
CA VAL A 21 7.57 7.77 -14.32
C VAL A 21 8.68 8.34 -15.21
N SER A 22 9.91 8.44 -14.71
CA SER A 22 11.07 8.87 -15.52
C SER A 22 11.54 7.83 -16.53
N LYS A 23 11.17 6.56 -16.35
CA LYS A 23 11.66 5.42 -17.15
C LYS A 23 10.57 4.71 -17.94
N LEU A 24 9.32 4.84 -17.51
CA LEU A 24 8.18 4.09 -18.03
C LEU A 24 7.02 5.03 -18.33
N PRO A 25 6.24 4.76 -19.40
CA PRO A 25 5.05 5.54 -19.73
C PRO A 25 3.88 5.12 -18.83
N LEU A 26 3.96 5.46 -17.55
CA LEU A 26 2.94 5.17 -16.54
C LEU A 26 2.71 6.37 -15.63
N SER A 27 1.57 6.36 -14.94
CA SER A 27 1.24 7.29 -13.86
C SER A 27 1.25 6.55 -12.53
N CYS A 28 1.77 7.19 -11.47
CA CYS A 28 1.80 6.63 -10.12
C CYS A 28 0.78 7.34 -9.23
N LEU A 29 -0.20 6.60 -8.71
CA LEU A 29 -1.03 7.04 -7.60
C LEU A 29 -0.37 6.60 -6.28
N VAL A 30 0.07 7.57 -5.48
CA VAL A 30 0.69 7.35 -4.16
C VAL A 30 -0.25 7.90 -3.08
N TYR A 31 -0.50 7.13 -2.03
CA TYR A 31 -1.41 7.54 -0.95
C TYR A 31 -1.00 6.94 0.39
N ASP A 32 -1.44 7.57 1.48
CA ASP A 32 -1.31 7.03 2.84
C ASP A 32 -2.33 5.93 3.08
N ASN A 33 -2.04 4.96 3.96
CA ASN A 33 -3.10 4.08 4.41
C ASN A 33 -4.10 4.86 5.29
N ARG A 34 -5.37 4.44 5.28
CA ARG A 34 -6.43 4.98 6.17
C ARG A 34 -5.93 5.18 7.60
N GLY A 35 -6.24 6.34 8.17
CA GLY A 35 -5.88 6.68 9.55
C GLY A 35 -4.43 7.14 9.73
N PHE A 36 -3.68 7.28 8.64
CA PHE A 36 -2.30 7.79 8.60
C PHE A 36 -2.18 9.00 7.66
N GLY A 37 -1.14 9.80 7.92
CA GLY A 37 -0.79 10.96 7.12
C GLY A 37 -1.96 11.92 6.98
N ASP A 38 -2.29 12.26 5.74
CA ASP A 38 -3.34 13.24 5.41
C ASP A 38 -4.75 12.63 5.32
N ILE A 39 -4.89 11.30 5.48
CA ILE A 39 -6.21 10.66 5.42
C ILE A 39 -6.91 10.77 6.77
N ASP A 40 -7.84 11.72 6.84
CA ASP A 40 -8.69 11.93 7.99
C ASP A 40 -9.69 10.78 8.15
N THR A 41 -9.84 10.33 9.39
CA THR A 41 -10.82 9.33 9.80
C THR A 41 -11.81 10.00 10.72
N LYS A 42 -12.74 10.77 10.16
CA LYS A 42 -13.83 11.34 10.94
C LYS A 42 -14.58 10.21 11.64
N ASP A 43 -14.64 10.29 12.97
CA ASP A 43 -15.28 9.30 13.85
C ASP A 43 -14.64 7.89 13.86
N GLN A 44 -13.41 7.70 13.37
CA GLN A 44 -12.63 6.45 13.55
C GLN A 44 -11.28 6.69 14.22
N PRO A 45 -10.72 5.69 14.91
CA PRO A 45 -9.41 5.82 15.56
C PRO A 45 -8.29 6.12 14.57
N ARG A 46 -7.44 7.09 14.93
CA ARG A 46 -6.17 7.39 14.26
C ARG A 46 -5.20 6.22 14.42
N HIS A 47 -4.41 5.97 13.38
CA HIS A 47 -3.32 4.98 13.36
C HIS A 47 -3.77 3.52 13.58
N GLU A 48 -5.05 3.22 13.35
CA GLU A 48 -5.54 1.85 13.41
C GLU A 48 -5.15 1.08 12.15
N ILE A 49 -4.56 -0.11 12.32
CA ILE A 49 -4.10 -0.95 11.21
C ILE A 49 -5.02 -2.17 11.11
N LEU A 50 -5.97 -2.09 10.19
CA LEU A 50 -6.89 -3.17 9.87
C LEU A 50 -6.63 -3.63 8.42
N PRO A 51 -5.97 -4.78 8.20
CA PRO A 51 -5.57 -5.20 6.87
C PRO A 51 -6.75 -5.26 5.87
N ALA A 52 -7.89 -5.79 6.29
CA ALA A 52 -9.07 -5.88 5.43
C ALA A 52 -9.57 -4.50 4.93
N GLN A 53 -9.49 -3.47 5.78
CA GLN A 53 -9.89 -2.12 5.39
C GLN A 53 -8.86 -1.47 4.46
N GLN A 54 -7.57 -1.58 4.78
CA GLN A 54 -6.52 -1.00 3.94
C GLN A 54 -6.43 -1.68 2.56
N ILE A 55 -6.71 -2.98 2.48
CA ILE A 55 -6.89 -3.72 1.23
C ILE A 55 -8.12 -3.23 0.45
N SER A 56 -9.24 -2.94 1.14
CA SER A 56 -10.41 -2.33 0.51
C SER A 56 -10.09 -0.95 -0.04
N ASP A 57 -9.36 -0.13 0.70
CA ASP A 57 -8.96 1.21 0.28
C ASP A 57 -8.07 1.16 -0.98
N TYR A 58 -7.25 0.09 -1.17
CA TYR A 58 -6.57 -0.16 -2.45
C TYR A 58 -7.56 -0.36 -3.61
N SER A 59 -8.65 -1.10 -3.39
CA SER A 59 -9.69 -1.33 -4.40
C SER A 59 -10.40 -0.03 -4.78
N ASP A 60 -10.59 0.87 -3.81
CA ASP A 60 -11.13 2.21 -4.03
C ASP A 60 -10.13 3.10 -4.78
N ALA A 61 -8.84 3.03 -4.44
CA ALA A 61 -7.78 3.72 -5.17
C ALA A 61 -7.71 3.27 -6.65
N ILE A 62 -7.94 1.98 -6.93
CA ILE A 62 -8.08 1.47 -8.30
C ILE A 62 -9.30 2.09 -8.99
N THR A 63 -10.46 2.11 -8.33
CA THR A 63 -11.68 2.74 -8.87
C THR A 63 -11.43 4.21 -9.21
N TYR A 64 -10.79 4.96 -8.31
CA TYR A 64 -10.40 6.34 -8.54
C TYR A 64 -9.44 6.47 -9.73
N ALA A 65 -8.38 5.66 -9.79
CA ALA A 65 -7.43 5.70 -10.89
C ALA A 65 -8.11 5.45 -12.25
N GLN A 66 -9.02 4.47 -12.33
CA GLN A 66 -9.78 4.16 -13.54
C GLN A 66 -10.75 5.27 -13.97
N SER A 67 -11.16 6.15 -13.04
CA SER A 67 -12.04 7.29 -13.35
C SER A 67 -11.32 8.46 -14.03
N ARG A 68 -9.98 8.46 -14.00
CA ARG A 68 -9.19 9.56 -14.55
C ARG A 68 -9.00 9.42 -16.07
N SER A 69 -9.12 10.54 -16.79
CA SER A 69 -8.99 10.56 -18.24
C SER A 69 -7.57 10.30 -18.76
N ASP A 70 -6.55 10.48 -17.92
CA ASP A 70 -5.14 10.23 -18.23
C ASP A 70 -4.69 8.78 -17.94
N VAL A 71 -5.61 7.90 -17.52
CA VAL A 71 -5.32 6.51 -17.15
C VAL A 71 -6.05 5.53 -18.07
N ASP A 72 -5.31 4.56 -18.63
CA ASP A 72 -5.90 3.41 -19.32
C ASP A 72 -6.49 2.45 -18.28
N SER A 73 -7.82 2.43 -18.17
CA SER A 73 -8.55 1.65 -17.16
C SER A 73 -8.37 0.13 -17.29
N HIS A 74 -7.84 -0.35 -18.42
CA HIS A 74 -7.53 -1.77 -18.63
C HIS A 74 -6.09 -2.16 -18.22
N LYS A 75 -5.24 -1.19 -17.84
CA LYS A 75 -3.82 -1.40 -17.50
C LYS A 75 -3.47 -0.95 -16.09
N ILE A 76 -4.13 -1.54 -15.10
CA ILE A 76 -3.88 -1.23 -13.69
C ILE A 76 -2.82 -2.17 -13.10
N GLY A 77 -1.73 -1.59 -12.61
CA GLY A 77 -0.75 -2.28 -11.76
C GLY A 77 -0.86 -1.82 -10.31
N VAL A 78 -0.56 -2.72 -9.38
CA VAL A 78 -0.54 -2.43 -7.94
C VAL A 78 0.87 -2.62 -7.38
N TRP A 79 1.23 -1.72 -6.47
CA TRP A 79 2.55 -1.68 -5.86
C TRP A 79 2.42 -1.44 -4.37
N GLY A 80 3.16 -2.21 -3.57
CA GLY A 80 3.17 -2.08 -2.12
C GLY A 80 4.53 -2.45 -1.53
N SER A 81 4.94 -1.70 -0.50
CA SER A 81 6.16 -1.94 0.28
C SER A 81 5.85 -2.58 1.62
N SER A 82 6.68 -3.54 2.05
CA SER A 82 6.63 -4.15 3.37
C SER A 82 5.22 -4.70 3.69
N TYR A 83 4.54 -4.13 4.67
CA TYR A 83 3.16 -4.47 5.02
C TYR A 83 2.19 -4.39 3.82
N SER A 84 2.23 -3.30 3.05
CA SER A 84 1.45 -3.19 1.80
C SER A 84 1.92 -4.16 0.71
N GLY A 85 3.16 -4.65 0.79
CA GLY A 85 3.63 -5.73 -0.07
C GLY A 85 2.77 -6.99 0.06
N GLY A 86 2.34 -7.33 1.29
CA GLY A 86 1.37 -8.39 1.53
C GLY A 86 -0.03 -8.06 0.99
N HIS A 87 -0.45 -6.79 1.09
CA HIS A 87 -1.76 -6.33 0.64
C HIS A 87 -1.90 -6.52 -0.88
N VAL A 88 -0.89 -6.10 -1.64
CA VAL A 88 -0.93 -6.18 -3.11
C VAL A 88 -0.87 -7.62 -3.64
N LEU A 89 -0.29 -8.56 -2.88
CA LEU A 89 -0.35 -10.00 -3.22
C LEU A 89 -1.77 -10.52 -3.11
N TRP A 90 -2.47 -10.23 -2.02
CA TRP A 90 -3.87 -10.62 -1.85
C TRP A 90 -4.78 -9.93 -2.88
N LEU A 91 -4.58 -8.64 -3.09
CA LEU A 91 -5.35 -7.83 -4.04
C LEU A 91 -5.22 -8.37 -5.47
N GLY A 92 -4.01 -8.73 -5.90
CA GLY A 92 -3.78 -9.35 -7.21
C GLY A 92 -4.46 -10.71 -7.37
N ALA A 93 -4.77 -11.41 -6.28
CA ALA A 93 -5.50 -12.68 -6.32
C ALA A 93 -7.02 -12.49 -6.45
N VAL A 94 -7.59 -11.40 -5.91
CA VAL A 94 -9.06 -11.25 -5.82
C VAL A 94 -9.65 -10.17 -6.74
N ASP A 95 -8.89 -9.11 -7.04
CA ASP A 95 -9.37 -7.99 -7.84
C ASP A 95 -8.91 -8.15 -9.29
N LYS A 96 -9.82 -8.64 -10.14
CA LYS A 96 -9.56 -8.92 -11.56
C LYS A 96 -9.16 -7.69 -12.37
N ARG A 97 -9.32 -6.48 -11.84
CA ARG A 97 -8.87 -5.24 -12.49
C ARG A 97 -7.35 -5.14 -12.49
N VAL A 98 -6.68 -5.75 -11.50
CA VAL A 98 -5.22 -5.78 -11.37
C VAL A 98 -4.59 -6.65 -12.46
N LYS A 99 -3.62 -6.09 -13.19
CA LYS A 99 -2.89 -6.75 -14.29
C LYS A 99 -1.43 -7.05 -13.97
N ALA A 100 -0.89 -6.36 -12.98
CA ALA A 100 0.48 -6.56 -12.50
C ALA A 100 0.56 -6.27 -11.01
N VAL A 101 1.36 -7.06 -10.29
CA VAL A 101 1.64 -6.89 -8.87
C VAL A 101 3.14 -6.70 -8.68
N LEU A 102 3.53 -5.60 -8.04
CA LEU A 102 4.90 -5.37 -7.58
C LEU A 102 4.89 -5.33 -6.05
N SER A 103 5.36 -6.42 -5.46
CA SER A 103 5.39 -6.60 -4.00
C SER A 103 6.82 -6.49 -3.49
N GLN A 104 7.14 -5.40 -2.81
CA GLN A 104 8.49 -5.10 -2.32
C GLN A 104 8.61 -5.49 -0.84
N VAL A 105 9.59 -6.36 -0.51
CA VAL A 105 9.88 -6.89 0.83
C VAL A 105 8.64 -7.29 1.66
N PRO A 106 7.71 -8.09 1.12
CA PRO A 106 6.37 -8.22 1.68
C PRO A 106 6.31 -8.83 3.07
N CYS A 107 5.39 -8.31 3.88
CA CYS A 107 4.87 -8.99 5.06
C CYS A 107 3.78 -9.98 4.65
N VAL A 108 4.13 -11.26 4.51
CA VAL A 108 3.20 -12.34 4.12
C VAL A 108 2.62 -13.11 5.31
N ASP A 109 3.27 -13.01 6.47
CA ASP A 109 2.81 -13.56 7.73
C ASP A 109 3.09 -12.52 8.82
N GLY A 110 2.05 -11.81 9.27
CA GLY A 110 2.19 -10.75 10.25
C GLY A 110 2.77 -11.25 11.57
N TRP A 111 2.26 -12.36 12.08
CA TRP A 111 2.68 -12.92 13.36
C TRP A 111 4.16 -13.28 13.36
N PHE A 112 4.59 -14.11 12.40
CA PHE A 112 6.00 -14.50 12.29
C PHE A 112 6.92 -13.32 11.98
N THR A 113 6.48 -12.38 11.14
CA THR A 113 7.28 -11.20 10.79
C THR A 113 7.52 -10.31 12.01
N PHE A 114 6.49 -10.01 12.80
CA PHE A 114 6.64 -9.18 14.00
C PHE A 114 7.43 -9.87 15.10
N HIS A 115 7.26 -11.18 15.31
CA HIS A 115 8.09 -11.94 16.26
C HIS A 115 9.57 -12.00 15.87
N ARG A 116 9.89 -11.87 14.58
CA ARG A 116 11.27 -11.83 14.11
C ARG A 116 11.87 -10.41 14.17
N LEU A 117 11.05 -9.38 13.95
CA LEU A 117 11.47 -7.98 13.99
C LEU A 117 11.61 -7.45 15.41
N ILE A 118 10.70 -7.83 16.30
CA ILE A 118 10.66 -7.38 17.70
C ILE A 118 11.17 -8.53 18.55
N ARG A 119 12.34 -8.35 19.19
CA ARG A 119 12.86 -9.38 20.07
C ARG A 119 11.96 -9.53 21.31
N PRO A 120 11.72 -10.74 21.82
CA PRO A 120 10.89 -10.95 23.01
C PRO A 120 11.37 -10.21 24.27
N ASP A 121 12.65 -9.84 24.34
CA ASP A 121 13.28 -9.13 25.45
C ASP A 121 13.27 -7.60 25.29
N SER A 122 12.86 -7.07 24.15
CA SER A 122 12.91 -5.62 23.84
C SER A 122 11.94 -4.74 24.65
N GLY A 123 11.06 -5.34 25.47
CA GLY A 123 10.16 -4.64 26.38
C GLY A 123 10.56 -4.69 27.87
N ARG A 124 11.71 -5.28 28.22
CA ARG A 124 12.22 -5.27 29.60
C ARG A 124 13.06 -4.01 29.82
N VAL A 125 12.42 -2.93 30.25
CA VAL A 125 13.07 -1.75 30.84
C VAL A 125 12.90 -1.84 32.36
#